data_AF-A0A7S2K0N3-F1
#
_entry.id   AF-A0A7S2K0N3-F1
#
_cell.length_a   1.000
_cell.length_b   1.000
_cell.length_c   1.000
_cell.angle_alpha   90.00
_cell.angle_beta   90.00
_cell.angle_gamma   90.00
#
_symmetry.space_group_name_H-M   'P 1'
#
loop_
_entity.id
_entity.type
_entity.pdbx_description
1 polymer ?
#
loop_
_entity_poly.entity_id
_entity_poly.type
_entity_poly.pdbx_seq_one_letter_code
_entity_poly.pdbx_strand_id
1 'polypeptide(L)'
;MRAELLRAIPDLEALELEALDRGPFETEALMQWTGTQAHQFHQMFPVGAAVQWLVRVSITSDQAGKASQIDLRFEVRPEMLKEAANIKGISQCAALLARTASGSRVLQEAIRAAPDEQQRAALIAPLRGQVWDLAASPHGNHVLQQ
;
A
#
# COMPACT_ATOMS: atom_id res chain seq x y z
N MET A 1 7.69 9.92 12.71
CA MET A 1 6.75 8.92 12.18
C MET A 1 5.40 8.91 12.93
N ARG A 2 5.26 8.36 14.16
CA ARG A 2 3.93 8.25 14.82
C ARG A 2 3.17 9.58 14.95
N ALA A 3 3.82 10.64 15.42
CA ALA A 3 3.19 11.95 15.59
C ALA A 3 2.78 12.60 14.26
N GLU A 4 3.50 12.30 13.18
CA GLU A 4 3.20 12.81 11.84
C GLU A 4 2.04 12.04 11.21
N LEU A 5 2.04 10.71 11.35
CA LEU A 5 0.96 9.83 10.93
C LEU A 5 -0.37 10.23 11.59
N LEU A 6 -0.38 10.42 12.92
CA LEU A 6 -1.59 10.84 13.64
C LEU A 6 -2.03 12.28 13.31
N ARG A 7 -1.11 13.13 12.86
CA ARG A 7 -1.47 14.48 12.40
C ARG A 7 -2.14 14.41 11.02
N ALA A 8 -1.65 13.53 10.15
CA ALA A 8 -2.20 13.33 8.82
C ALA A 8 -3.49 12.51 8.80
N ILE A 9 -3.64 11.58 9.74
CA ILE A 9 -4.77 10.65 9.85
C ILE A 9 -5.25 10.70 11.31
N PRO A 10 -6.01 11.74 11.70
CA PRO A 10 -6.39 11.99 13.10
C PRO A 10 -7.33 10.93 13.67
N ASP A 11 -8.08 10.25 12.81
CA ASP A 11 -9.00 9.15 13.10
C ASP A 11 -8.36 7.77 12.82
N LEU A 12 -7.02 7.68 12.80
CA LEU A 12 -6.34 6.40 12.55
C LEU A 12 -6.63 5.39 13.67
N GLU A 13 -7.27 4.29 13.27
CA GLU A 13 -7.42 3.09 14.08
C GLU A 13 -6.56 1.98 13.48
N ALA A 14 -5.86 1.24 14.34
CA ALA A 14 -5.02 0.12 13.95
C ALA A 14 -5.42 -1.12 14.76
N LEU A 15 -5.82 -2.17 14.05
CA LEU A 15 -6.14 -3.48 14.61
C LEU A 15 -5.05 -4.47 14.22
N GLU A 16 -4.39 -5.08 15.20
CA GLU A 16 -3.50 -6.20 14.94
C GLU A 16 -4.33 -7.43 14.54
N LEU A 17 -3.99 -8.01 13.39
CA LEU A 17 -4.64 -9.23 12.89
C LEU A 17 -3.79 -10.46 13.20
N GLU A 18 -2.47 -10.34 13.01
CA GLU A 18 -1.51 -11.41 13.24
C GLU A 18 -0.20 -10.80 13.74
N ALA A 19 0.43 -11.43 14.72
CA ALA A 19 1.80 -11.13 15.12
C ALA A 19 2.65 -12.40 15.03
N LEU A 20 3.85 -12.23 14.47
CA LEU A 20 4.82 -13.29 14.30
C LEU A 20 6.19 -12.78 14.76
N ASP A 21 6.71 -13.41 15.81
CA ASP A 21 8.09 -13.22 16.20
C ASP A 21 8.99 -14.04 15.27
N ARG A 22 9.88 -13.36 14.53
CA ARG A 22 10.86 -13.99 13.62
C ARG A 22 12.21 -14.22 14.28
N GLY A 23 12.34 -13.87 15.56
CA GLY A 23 13.53 -14.09 16.36
C GLY A 23 13.60 -13.12 17.54
N PRO A 24 14.73 -13.07 18.25
CA PRO A 24 14.88 -12.23 19.44
C PRO A 24 14.88 -10.72 19.15
N PHE A 25 15.06 -10.32 17.90
CA PHE A 25 15.22 -8.92 17.49
C PHE A 25 14.32 -8.51 16.33
N GLU A 26 13.44 -9.40 15.86
CA GLU A 26 12.58 -9.13 14.72
C GLU A 26 11.16 -9.58 15.03
N THR A 27 10.24 -8.62 15.01
CA THR A 27 8.82 -8.84 15.16
C THR A 27 8.13 -8.35 13.89
N GLU A 28 7.25 -9.17 13.36
CA GLU A 28 6.43 -8.82 12.21
C GLU A 28 4.96 -8.92 12.60
N ALA A 29 4.19 -7.87 12.31
CA ALA A 29 2.75 -7.85 12.59
C ALA A 29 1.98 -7.45 11.33
N LEU A 30 0.94 -8.21 11.01
CA LEU A 30 -0.06 -7.79 10.04
C LEU A 30 -1.12 -6.98 10.80
N MET A 31 -1.31 -5.75 10.38
CA MET A 31 -2.28 -4.84 10.96
C MET A 31 -3.29 -4.41 9.89
N GLN A 32 -4.54 -4.28 10.30
CA GLN A 32 -5.53 -3.52 9.57
C GLN A 32 -5.55 -2.09 10.08
N TRP A 33 -5.32 -1.14 9.20
CA TRP A 33 -5.41 0.28 9.52
C TRP A 33 -6.64 0.87 8.84
N THR A 34 -7.38 1.71 9.55
CA THR A 34 -8.54 2.44 9.04
C THR A 34 -8.42 3.90 9.41
N GLY A 35 -8.85 4.80 8.52
CA GLY A 35 -8.90 6.23 8.82
C GLY A 35 -9.07 7.10 7.58
N THR A 36 -9.03 8.40 7.80
CA THR A 36 -9.25 9.44 6.81
C THR A 36 -8.07 10.40 6.80
N GLN A 37 -7.40 10.52 5.65
CA GLN A 37 -6.30 11.48 5.55
C GLN A 37 -6.85 12.91 5.54
N ALA A 38 -6.50 13.72 6.54
CA ALA A 38 -6.76 15.15 6.58
C ALA A 38 -5.81 15.94 5.65
N HIS A 39 -4.60 15.42 5.44
CA HIS A 39 -3.64 15.88 4.43
C HIS A 39 -2.82 14.71 3.91
N GLN A 40 -2.21 14.88 2.73
CA GLN A 40 -1.54 13.78 2.03
C GLN A 40 -0.30 13.31 2.79
N PHE A 41 -0.41 12.15 3.44
CA PHE A 41 0.73 11.46 4.06
C PHE A 41 1.28 10.34 3.17
N HIS A 42 0.42 9.71 2.37
CA HIS A 42 0.85 8.68 1.43
C HIS A 42 0.04 8.75 0.13
N GLN A 43 0.70 8.58 -1.01
CA GLN A 43 0.10 8.85 -2.33
C GLN A 43 -1.04 7.90 -2.71
N MET A 44 -1.05 6.68 -2.16
CA MET A 44 -2.13 5.72 -2.37
C MET A 44 -3.43 6.11 -1.66
N PHE A 45 -3.39 7.10 -0.76
CA PHE A 45 -4.48 7.38 0.15
C PHE A 45 -5.12 8.72 -0.20
N PRO A 46 -6.36 8.71 -0.69
CA PRO A 46 -7.06 9.94 -1.04
C PRO A 46 -7.31 10.78 0.21
N VAL A 47 -7.04 12.08 0.11
CA VAL A 47 -7.39 13.04 1.16
C VAL A 47 -8.91 13.17 1.26
N GLY A 48 -9.43 13.12 2.49
CA GLY A 48 -10.85 13.30 2.79
C GLY A 48 -11.76 12.10 2.51
N ALA A 49 -11.21 10.93 2.18
CA ALA A 49 -12.00 9.71 2.08
C ALA A 49 -11.54 8.68 3.12
N ALA A 50 -12.52 8.02 3.75
CA ALA A 50 -12.25 6.90 4.64
C ALA A 50 -11.76 5.70 3.82
N VAL A 51 -10.74 5.04 4.33
CA VAL A 51 -10.07 3.94 3.65
C VAL A 51 -9.58 2.92 4.68
N GLN A 52 -9.45 1.68 4.20
CA GLN A 52 -9.00 0.54 4.99
C GLN A 52 -7.82 -0.10 4.30
N TRP A 53 -6.77 -0.39 5.06
CA TRP A 53 -5.51 -0.92 4.56
C TRP A 53 -5.04 -2.11 5.37
N LEU A 54 -4.34 -3.02 4.70
CA LEU A 54 -3.54 -4.03 5.37
C LEU A 54 -2.09 -3.62 5.28
N VAL A 55 -1.44 -3.54 6.45
CA VAL A 55 -0.07 -3.10 6.60
C VAL A 55 0.68 -4.16 7.37
N ARG A 56 1.69 -4.75 6.74
CA ARG A 56 2.68 -5.56 7.42
C ARG A 56 3.76 -4.64 7.95
N VAL A 57 3.88 -4.61 9.28
CA VAL A 57 4.87 -3.85 10.02
C VAL A 57 5.96 -4.81 10.44
N SER A 58 7.18 -4.62 9.95
CA SER A 58 8.36 -5.37 10.40
C SER A 58 9.22 -4.44 11.25
N ILE A 59 9.45 -4.82 12.51
CA ILE A 59 10.25 -4.04 13.45
C ILE A 59 11.50 -4.84 13.77
N THR A 60 12.65 -4.27 13.44
CA THR A 60 13.94 -4.76 13.93
C THR A 60 14.34 -3.94 15.15
N SER A 61 14.77 -4.63 16.20
CA SER A 61 15.24 -4.03 17.45
C SER A 61 16.72 -4.26 17.67
N ASP A 62 17.39 -3.35 18.38
CA ASP A 62 18.76 -3.55 18.83
C ASP A 62 18.82 -4.48 20.07
N GLN A 63 20.03 -4.76 20.56
CA GLN A 63 20.24 -5.61 21.74
C GLN A 63 19.61 -5.03 23.03
N ALA A 64 19.29 -3.74 23.07
CA ALA A 64 18.61 -3.10 24.19
C ALA A 64 17.07 -3.14 24.04
N GLY A 65 16.54 -3.78 22.99
CA GLY A 65 15.11 -3.87 22.70
C GLY A 65 14.53 -2.59 22.09
N LYS A 66 15.37 -1.65 21.64
CA LYS A 66 14.92 -0.42 20.99
C LYS A 66 14.76 -0.66 19.50
N ALA A 67 13.61 -0.28 18.94
CA ALA A 67 13.39 -0.32 17.49
C ALA A 67 14.48 0.48 16.76
N SER A 68 15.26 -0.22 15.93
CA SER A 68 16.33 0.33 15.10
C SER A 68 15.86 0.53 13.65
N GLN A 69 14.92 -0.30 13.19
CA GLN A 69 14.30 -0.19 11.87
C GLN A 69 12.81 -0.56 11.96
N ILE A 70 11.97 0.19 11.24
CA ILE A 70 10.54 -0.09 11.08
C ILE A 70 10.23 -0.03 9.60
N ASP A 71 9.91 -1.18 9.02
CA ASP A 71 9.48 -1.30 7.63
C ASP A 71 7.96 -1.47 7.57
N LEU A 72 7.32 -0.72 6.68
CA LEU A 72 5.89 -0.80 6.41
C LEU A 72 5.68 -1.32 4.99
N ARG A 73 4.95 -2.42 4.84
CA ARG A 73 4.54 -2.96 3.55
C ARG A 73 3.03 -3.02 3.47
N PHE A 74 2.48 -2.35 2.47
CA PHE A 74 1.05 -2.41 2.19
C PHE A 74 0.74 -3.69 1.43
N GLU A 75 -0.23 -4.46 1.93
CA GLU A 75 -0.77 -5.63 1.25
C GLU A 75 -2.09 -5.25 0.58
N VAL A 76 -2.31 -5.75 -0.63
CA VAL A 76 -3.60 -5.62 -1.30
C VAL A 76 -4.31 -6.96 -1.30
N ARG A 77 -5.51 -6.99 -0.70
CA ARG A 77 -6.40 -8.16 -0.75
C ARG A 77 -7.68 -7.84 -1.51
N PRO A 78 -8.34 -8.85 -2.11
CA PRO A 78 -9.60 -8.64 -2.83
C PRO A 78 -10.68 -7.92 -2.01
N GLU A 79 -10.74 -8.17 -0.70
CA GLU A 79 -11.70 -7.54 0.21
C GLU A 79 -11.54 -6.02 0.26
N MET A 80 -10.28 -5.53 0.21
CA MET A 80 -9.99 -4.10 0.21
C MET A 80 -10.45 -3.43 -1.09
N LEU A 81 -10.42 -4.16 -2.20
CA LEU A 81 -10.77 -3.63 -3.52
C LEU A 81 -12.29 -3.53 -3.75
N LYS A 82 -13.10 -4.08 -2.83
CA LYS A 82 -14.56 -3.87 -2.84
C LYS A 82 -14.92 -2.41 -2.60
N GLU A 83 -14.09 -1.69 -1.86
CA GLU A 83 -14.28 -0.27 -1.58
C GLU A 83 -13.75 0.60 -2.72
N ALA A 84 -14.64 1.36 -3.35
CA ALA A 84 -14.29 2.22 -4.49
C ALA A 84 -13.21 3.26 -4.15
N ALA A 85 -13.15 3.72 -2.89
CA ALA A 85 -12.13 4.65 -2.41
C ALA A 85 -10.71 4.06 -2.48
N ASN A 86 -10.56 2.77 -2.20
CA ASN A 86 -9.27 2.07 -2.27
C ASN A 86 -8.79 1.93 -3.72
N ILE A 87 -9.67 1.54 -4.64
CA ILE A 87 -9.38 1.49 -6.08
C ILE A 87 -9.00 2.89 -6.61
N LYS A 88 -9.74 3.91 -6.21
CA LYS A 88 -9.45 5.30 -6.59
C LYS A 88 -8.07 5.75 -6.10
N GLY A 89 -7.73 5.44 -4.85
CA GLY A 89 -6.42 5.76 -4.28
C GLY A 89 -5.27 5.10 -5.03
N ILE A 90 -5.37 3.80 -5.31
CA ILE A 90 -4.34 3.04 -6.05
C ILE A 90 -4.23 3.55 -7.50
N SER A 91 -5.35 3.75 -8.19
CA SER A 91 -5.34 4.25 -9.58
C SER A 91 -4.71 5.64 -9.69
N GLN A 92 -5.02 6.57 -8.78
CA GLN A 92 -4.46 7.93 -8.80
C GLN A 92 -2.92 7.96 -8.71
N CYS A 93 -2.30 6.94 -8.14
CA CYS A 93 -0.84 6.82 -8.04
C CYS A 93 -0.26 5.67 -8.87
N ALA A 94 -1.04 5.00 -9.72
CA ALA A 94 -0.63 3.80 -10.44
C ALA A 94 0.68 3.99 -11.24
N ALA A 95 0.86 5.14 -11.89
CA ALA A 95 2.08 5.45 -12.62
C ALA A 95 3.32 5.55 -11.72
N LEU A 96 3.17 6.07 -10.50
CA LEU A 96 4.24 6.18 -9.51
C LEU A 96 4.54 4.81 -8.90
N LEU A 97 3.48 4.05 -8.56
CA LEU A 97 3.60 2.69 -8.06
C LEU A 97 4.37 1.79 -9.04
N ALA A 98 4.00 1.81 -10.32
CA ALA A 98 4.62 1.00 -11.36
C ALA A 98 6.15 1.23 -11.50
N ARG A 99 6.68 2.36 -11.03
CA ARG A 99 8.11 2.71 -11.14
C ARG A 99 8.95 2.26 -9.95
N THR A 100 8.35 1.68 -8.92
CA THR A 100 9.07 1.25 -7.70
C THR A 100 8.90 -0.24 -7.47
N ALA A 101 9.87 -0.90 -6.82
CA ALA A 101 9.81 -2.33 -6.55
C ALA A 101 8.65 -2.72 -5.62
N SER A 102 8.34 -1.90 -4.62
CA SER A 102 7.20 -2.15 -3.71
C SER A 102 5.88 -1.79 -4.37
N GLY A 103 5.78 -0.61 -4.99
CA GLY A 103 4.56 -0.15 -5.63
C GLY A 103 4.14 -1.02 -6.82
N SER A 104 5.08 -1.54 -7.61
CA SER A 104 4.74 -2.39 -8.75
C SER A 104 4.12 -3.70 -8.31
N ARG A 105 4.50 -4.23 -7.14
CA ARG A 105 3.88 -5.43 -6.54
C ARG A 105 2.46 -5.13 -6.06
N VAL A 106 2.29 -4.04 -5.33
CA VAL A 106 0.95 -3.54 -4.90
C VAL A 106 0.02 -3.39 -6.10
N LEU A 107 0.49 -2.78 -7.18
CA LEU A 107 -0.33 -2.56 -8.37
C LEU A 107 -0.63 -3.87 -9.12
N GLN A 108 0.33 -4.80 -9.23
CA GLN A 108 0.08 -6.13 -9.79
C GLN A 108 -0.96 -6.91 -8.98
N GLU A 109 -0.85 -6.89 -7.65
CA GLU A 109 -1.83 -7.51 -6.76
C GLU A 109 -3.21 -6.87 -6.92
N ALA A 110 -3.28 -5.53 -6.98
CA ALA A 110 -4.52 -4.81 -7.20
C ALA A 110 -5.19 -5.19 -8.54
N ILE A 111 -4.41 -5.28 -9.63
CA ILE A 111 -4.92 -5.68 -10.95
C ILE A 111 -5.44 -7.12 -10.91
N ARG A 112 -4.69 -8.05 -10.31
CA ARG A 112 -5.11 -9.46 -10.19
C ARG A 112 -6.35 -9.64 -9.33
N ALA A 113 -6.44 -8.91 -8.23
CA ALA A 113 -7.51 -9.01 -7.25
C ALA A 113 -8.75 -8.15 -7.59
N ALA A 114 -8.68 -7.32 -8.64
CA ALA A 114 -9.80 -6.49 -9.08
C ALA A 114 -11.04 -7.37 -9.33
N PRO A 115 -12.18 -7.08 -8.68
CA PRO A 115 -13.38 -7.92 -8.71
C PRO A 115 -14.08 -7.92 -10.08
N ASP A 116 -13.90 -6.86 -10.87
CA ASP A 116 -14.49 -6.72 -12.20
C ASP A 116 -13.56 -6.00 -13.18
N GLU A 117 -13.90 -6.08 -14.47
CA GLU A 117 -13.09 -5.50 -15.55
C GLU A 117 -13.10 -3.97 -15.54
N GLN A 118 -14.16 -3.34 -15.04
CA GLN A 118 -14.24 -1.88 -14.96
C GLN A 118 -13.23 -1.35 -13.93
N GLN A 119 -13.13 -2.00 -12.77
CA GLN A 119 -12.14 -1.66 -11.75
C GLN A 119 -10.71 -1.97 -12.21
N ARG A 120 -10.51 -3.11 -12.88
CA ARG A 120 -9.21 -3.43 -13.51
C ARG A 120 -8.79 -2.36 -14.51
N ALA A 121 -9.70 -1.94 -15.39
CA ALA A 121 -9.48 -0.87 -16.35
C ALA A 121 -9.15 0.46 -15.67
N ALA A 122 -9.82 0.78 -14.56
CA ALA A 122 -9.53 1.99 -13.78
C ALA A 122 -8.11 2.01 -13.18
N LEU A 123 -7.59 0.85 -12.76
CA LEU A 123 -6.23 0.73 -12.22
C LEU A 123 -5.15 0.93 -13.30
N ILE A 124 -5.39 0.48 -14.52
CA ILE A 124 -4.40 0.55 -15.62
C ILE A 124 -4.54 1.79 -16.52
N ALA A 125 -5.71 2.42 -16.56
CA ALA A 125 -5.96 3.62 -17.38
C ALA A 125 -4.90 4.73 -17.18
N PRO A 126 -4.41 5.02 -15.95
CA PRO A 126 -3.37 6.03 -15.72
C PRO A 126 -2.00 5.70 -16.33
N LEU A 127 -1.76 4.44 -16.71
CA LEU A 127 -0.53 4.01 -17.36
C LEU A 127 -0.52 4.32 -18.86
N ARG A 128 -1.68 4.69 -19.43
CA ARG A 128 -1.81 5.06 -20.84
C ARG A 128 -0.89 6.24 -21.15
N GLY A 129 -0.12 6.12 -22.24
CA GLY A 129 0.89 7.11 -22.63
C GLY A 129 2.26 6.92 -21.99
N GLN A 130 2.41 6.00 -21.03
CA GLN A 130 3.69 5.67 -20.37
C GLN A 130 4.16 4.24 -20.67
N VAL A 131 3.46 3.52 -21.56
CA VAL A 131 3.65 2.09 -21.80
C VAL A 131 5.10 1.77 -22.20
N TRP A 132 5.71 2.55 -23.08
CA TRP A 132 7.08 2.30 -23.52
C TRP A 132 8.11 2.50 -22.40
N ASP A 133 7.97 3.56 -21.61
CA ASP A 133 8.84 3.82 -20.46
C ASP A 133 8.71 2.72 -19.40
N LEU A 134 7.47 2.27 -19.15
CA LEU A 134 7.20 1.21 -18.20
C LEU A 134 7.69 -0.14 -18.71
N ALA A 135 7.63 -0.43 -20.01
CA ALA A 135 8.18 -1.64 -20.59
C ALA A 135 9.70 -1.74 -20.45
N ALA A 136 10.41 -0.60 -20.49
CA ALA A 136 11.86 -0.53 -20.25
C ALA A 136 12.24 -0.47 -18.76
N SER A 137 11.26 -0.29 -17.85
CA SER A 137 11.51 -0.19 -16.41
C SER A 137 11.75 -1.57 -15.79
N PRO A 138 12.68 -1.70 -14.82
CA PRO A 138 12.90 -2.95 -14.07
C PRO A 138 11.71 -3.37 -13.19
N HIS A 139 10.70 -2.52 -13.06
CA HIS A 139 9.52 -2.77 -12.22
C HIS A 139 8.21 -2.62 -13.00
N GLY A 140 8.14 -1.63 -13.89
CA GLY A 140 6.92 -1.32 -14.64
C GLY A 140 6.55 -2.39 -15.64
N ASN A 141 7.54 -3.11 -16.18
CA ASN A 141 7.31 -4.17 -17.16
C ASN A 141 6.44 -5.30 -16.60
N HIS A 142 6.59 -5.64 -15.33
CA HIS A 142 5.83 -6.67 -14.64
C HIS A 142 4.38 -6.24 -14.41
N VAL A 143 4.12 -4.94 -14.26
CA VAL A 143 2.75 -4.41 -14.18
C VAL A 143 2.05 -4.55 -15.53
N LEU A 144 2.74 -4.23 -16.63
CA LEU A 144 2.17 -4.32 -17.99
C LEU A 144 1.89 -5.77 -18.43
N GLN A 145 2.49 -6.76 -17.77
CA GLN A 145 2.30 -8.19 -18.06
C GLN A 145 1.09 -8.81 -17.34
N GLN A 146 0.36 -8.04 -16.52
CA GLN A 146 -0.85 -8.51 -15.83
C GLN A 146 -2.09 -8.35 -16.69
#